data_AF-A0AAV9E647-F1
#
_entry.id   AF-A0AAV9E647-F1
#
_cell.length_a   1.000
_cell.length_b   1.000
_cell.length_c   1.000
_cell.angle_alpha   90.00
_cell.angle_beta   90.00
_cell.angle_gamma   90.00
#
_symmetry.space_group_name_H-M   'P 1'
#
loop_
_entity.id
_entity.type
_entity.pdbx_description
1 polymer ?
#
loop_
_entity_poly.entity_id
_entity_poly.type
_entity_poly.pdbx_seq_one_letter_code
_entity_poly.pdbx_strand_id
1 'polypeptide(L)'
;MEKSCFLIFSKNKNLQRCLRTENPDVAVVSRRVPRPKIGLTVDPNRTSISTTTTIIIILSFLRLLHGIAAADRITPDTPIAVNKTVISSGKNFALAFFNSSGNLYVGIWYNNIPGSRTVVWVANRDTPLKDPTIVFTVTQSGSLAILDAKGINCWSSNTSDGTEAVQLDTGNLILFGNGSESSLFWQSFDDPTDTLLPGMRLVSNSKTGVVRKLVSWRDDSDPSPGEFSFGVDPRTLFQMVTWKGSDPYWRRHLWNGSSLCISSDTNGSMDSVLRLVPNDMEAYITFSSNTLGRYLLDSTGKLKMMYWEDSIKNWTVNWVRPERPCDLYDRCGPNSICDDSFLAQTCSCLQGFEPQSQKDWEVGNWSGGCTRKKPLRCDNMVANDEIARSAETDKERE
;
A
#
# COMPACT_ATOMS: atom_id res chain seq x y z
N MET A 1 8.90 -2.19 39.88
CA MET A 1 9.01 -0.73 40.05
C MET A 1 9.55 -0.22 38.72
N GLU A 2 8.89 0.59 37.91
CA GLU A 2 7.68 1.39 38.05
C GLU A 2 6.74 1.14 36.86
N LYS A 3 5.44 1.09 37.16
CA LYS A 3 4.35 1.14 36.20
C LYS A 3 3.91 2.61 36.14
N SER A 4 3.88 3.21 34.96
CA SER A 4 3.20 4.49 34.77
C SER A 4 1.87 4.24 34.07
N CYS A 5 0.82 4.13 34.88
CA CYS A 5 -0.57 4.18 34.46
C CYS A 5 -0.93 5.63 34.11
N PHE A 6 -1.45 5.87 32.90
CA PHE A 6 -2.24 7.07 32.63
C PHE A 6 -3.73 6.72 32.73
N LEU A 7 -4.36 7.31 33.75
CA LEU A 7 -5.81 7.36 33.96
C LEU A 7 -6.42 8.35 32.97
N ILE A 8 -7.37 7.90 32.15
CA ILE A 8 -8.28 8.78 31.42
C ILE A 8 -9.62 8.80 32.17
N PHE A 9 -9.96 9.95 32.73
CA PHE A 9 -11.30 10.24 33.21
C PHE A 9 -12.24 10.45 32.02
N SER A 10 -13.17 9.53 31.81
CA SER A 10 -14.33 9.74 30.94
C SER A 10 -15.49 10.30 31.77
N LYS A 11 -15.85 11.56 31.51
CA LYS A 11 -17.16 12.14 31.86
C LYS A 11 -17.98 12.22 30.57
N ASN A 12 -18.81 11.21 30.30
CA ASN A 12 -20.20 11.45 29.91
C ASN A 12 -21.05 10.19 30.07
N LYS A 13 -22.19 10.37 30.76
CA LYS A 13 -23.19 9.36 31.06
C LYS A 13 -24.25 9.32 29.95
N ASN A 14 -24.89 8.15 29.85
CA ASN A 14 -26.16 7.83 29.18
C ASN A 14 -26.09 7.31 27.73
N LEU A 15 -25.90 6.00 27.60
CA LEU A 15 -27.00 5.14 27.14
C LEU A 15 -26.91 3.78 27.85
N GLN A 16 -27.81 3.55 28.81
CA GLN A 16 -28.05 2.26 29.45
C GLN A 16 -29.02 1.45 28.59
N ARG A 17 -28.69 0.20 28.27
CA ARG A 17 -29.70 -0.87 28.31
C ARG A 17 -29.05 -2.22 28.61
N CYS A 18 -29.37 -2.70 29.81
CA CYS A 18 -29.08 -4.04 30.31
C CYS A 18 -29.95 -5.08 29.58
N LEU A 19 -29.37 -6.22 29.24
CA LEU A 19 -30.08 -7.50 29.32
C LEU A 19 -29.21 -8.48 30.13
N ARG A 20 -29.87 -9.01 31.15
CA ARG A 20 -29.40 -9.90 32.21
C ARG A 20 -30.03 -11.27 31.91
N THR A 21 -29.27 -12.35 32.00
CA THR A 21 -29.64 -13.60 32.72
C THR A 21 -28.52 -14.62 32.57
N GLU A 22 -27.77 -14.86 33.64
CA GLU A 22 -27.14 -16.15 33.93
C GLU A 22 -27.85 -16.72 35.16
N ASN A 23 -28.21 -18.00 35.11
CA ASN A 23 -28.48 -18.83 36.27
C ASN A 23 -27.63 -20.12 36.10
N PRO A 24 -26.89 -20.57 37.12
CA PRO A 24 -26.09 -21.79 37.06
C PRO A 24 -26.94 -23.01 37.47
N ASP A 25 -26.29 -24.18 37.45
CA ASP A 25 -26.76 -25.51 37.89
C ASP A 25 -27.40 -26.41 36.82
N VAL A 26 -26.57 -27.21 36.15
CA VAL A 26 -26.86 -28.65 35.96
C VAL A 26 -25.56 -29.45 35.97
N ALA A 27 -25.44 -30.33 36.96
CA ALA A 27 -24.41 -31.37 37.05
C ALA A 27 -24.61 -32.43 35.94
N VAL A 28 -23.55 -32.77 35.20
CA VAL A 28 -23.57 -33.87 34.22
C VAL A 28 -22.91 -35.10 34.83
N VAL A 29 -23.75 -36.11 35.05
CA VAL A 29 -23.44 -37.47 35.49
C VAL A 29 -22.64 -38.21 34.40
N SER A 30 -21.45 -38.72 34.76
CA SER A 30 -20.68 -39.65 33.94
C SER A 30 -21.37 -41.01 33.88
N ARG A 31 -21.97 -41.35 32.73
CA ARG A 31 -22.38 -42.73 32.38
C ARG A 31 -21.37 -43.32 31.40
N ARG A 32 -20.69 -44.40 31.81
CA ARG A 32 -19.89 -45.26 30.92
C ARG A 32 -20.83 -45.99 29.95
N VAL A 33 -20.57 -45.83 28.66
CA VAL A 33 -21.12 -46.68 27.58
C VAL A 33 -20.04 -47.70 27.16
N PRO A 34 -20.35 -48.97 26.89
CA PRO A 34 -19.34 -49.98 26.54
C PRO A 34 -18.78 -49.75 25.13
N ARG A 35 -17.47 -49.97 24.95
CA ARG A 35 -16.81 -50.00 23.64
C ARG A 35 -17.25 -51.26 22.87
N PRO A 36 -17.66 -51.18 21.59
CA PRO A 36 -17.70 -52.34 20.74
C PRO A 36 -16.27 -52.74 20.36
N LYS A 37 -15.90 -53.99 20.66
CA LYS A 37 -14.69 -54.62 20.10
C LYS A 37 -15.00 -55.01 18.65
N ILE A 38 -14.45 -54.28 17.68
CA ILE A 38 -14.39 -54.74 16.30
C ILE A 38 -13.17 -55.67 16.22
N GLY A 39 -13.42 -56.97 16.21
CA GLY A 39 -12.41 -57.97 15.90
C GLY A 39 -12.09 -57.91 14.41
N LEU A 40 -10.90 -57.44 14.05
CA LEU A 40 -10.34 -57.67 12.72
C LEU A 40 -9.80 -59.11 12.71
N THR A 41 -10.56 -60.05 12.16
CA THR A 41 -10.05 -61.34 11.73
C THR A 41 -9.13 -61.11 10.53
N VAL A 42 -7.82 -61.23 10.74
CA VAL A 42 -6.83 -61.28 9.64
C VAL A 42 -6.87 -62.70 9.08
N ASP A 43 -7.38 -62.81 7.86
CA ASP A 43 -7.36 -64.04 7.07
C ASP A 43 -5.92 -64.26 6.56
N PRO A 44 -5.20 -65.34 6.93
CA PRO A 44 -3.77 -65.47 6.64
C PRO A 44 -3.47 -65.92 5.19
N ASN A 45 -4.48 -66.04 4.33
CA ASN A 45 -4.31 -66.42 2.93
C ASN A 45 -4.78 -65.32 1.97
N ARG A 46 -3.99 -64.26 1.82
CA ARG A 46 -4.10 -63.39 0.64
C ARG A 46 -2.77 -62.75 0.24
N THR A 47 -2.23 -63.29 -0.85
CA THR A 47 -1.34 -62.63 -1.83
C THR A 47 -0.11 -61.93 -1.26
N SER A 48 1.02 -62.64 -1.29
CA SER A 48 2.36 -62.03 -1.26
C SER A 48 2.48 -61.02 -2.41
N ILE A 49 2.38 -59.73 -2.08
CA ILE A 49 2.76 -58.66 -3.00
C ILE A 49 4.29 -58.69 -3.04
N SER A 50 4.86 -59.06 -4.18
CA SER A 50 6.30 -59.10 -4.39
C SER A 50 6.92 -57.77 -3.96
N THR A 51 8.04 -57.81 -3.23
CA THR A 51 8.77 -56.63 -2.75
C THR A 51 9.12 -55.66 -3.89
N THR A 52 9.34 -56.18 -5.09
CA THR A 52 9.53 -55.40 -6.31
C THR A 52 8.30 -54.59 -6.72
N THR A 53 7.10 -55.14 -6.58
CA THR A 53 5.84 -54.43 -6.89
C THR A 53 5.59 -53.30 -5.91
N THR A 54 5.89 -53.51 -4.62
CA THR A 54 5.78 -52.48 -3.58
C THR A 54 6.77 -51.33 -3.83
N ILE A 55 8.01 -51.64 -4.25
CA ILE A 55 9.02 -50.63 -4.60
C ILE A 55 8.59 -49.82 -5.84
N ILE A 56 8.01 -50.46 -6.86
CA ILE A 56 7.50 -49.76 -8.06
C ILE A 56 6.33 -48.84 -7.71
N ILE A 57 5.42 -49.26 -6.82
CA ILE A 57 4.31 -48.43 -6.33
C ILE A 57 4.85 -47.25 -5.52
N ILE A 58 5.82 -47.47 -4.64
CA ILE A 58 6.46 -46.40 -3.86
C ILE A 58 7.20 -45.42 -4.78
N LEU A 59 7.98 -45.90 -5.75
CA LEU A 59 8.70 -45.05 -6.71
C LEU A 59 7.74 -44.30 -7.65
N SER A 60 6.61 -44.89 -8.04
CA SER A 60 5.58 -44.20 -8.81
C SER A 60 4.83 -43.16 -7.97
N PHE A 61 4.53 -43.44 -6.69
CA PHE A 61 4.01 -42.44 -5.75
C PHE A 61 5.01 -41.31 -5.47
N LEU A 62 6.31 -41.61 -5.35
CA LEU A 62 7.39 -40.62 -5.22
C LEU A 62 7.55 -39.78 -6.49
N ARG A 63 7.31 -40.35 -7.68
CA ARG A 63 7.25 -39.58 -8.95
C ARG A 63 5.96 -38.75 -9.08
N LEU A 64 4.82 -39.20 -8.52
CA LEU A 64 3.60 -38.39 -8.41
C LEU A 64 3.75 -37.23 -7.41
N LEU A 65 4.54 -37.42 -6.35
CA LEU A 65 4.88 -36.37 -5.37
C LEU A 65 5.93 -35.37 -5.92
N HIS A 66 6.81 -35.79 -6.83
CA HIS A 66 7.80 -34.93 -7.50
C HIS A 66 7.24 -34.10 -8.69
N GLY A 67 5.94 -34.21 -8.99
CA GLY A 67 5.34 -33.60 -10.18
C GLY A 67 4.33 -32.49 -9.95
N ILE A 68 4.00 -32.15 -8.69
CA ILE A 68 3.13 -31.00 -8.40
C ILE A 68 4.05 -29.80 -8.18
N ALA A 69 4.50 -29.17 -9.27
CA ALA A 69 4.98 -27.80 -9.18
C ALA A 69 3.87 -26.99 -8.50
N ALA A 70 4.18 -26.36 -7.37
CA ALA A 70 3.14 -25.62 -6.66
C ALA A 70 2.65 -24.49 -7.58
N ALA A 71 1.33 -24.36 -7.70
CA ALA A 71 0.69 -23.46 -8.65
C ALA A 71 0.98 -21.97 -8.38
N ASP A 72 1.60 -21.66 -7.23
CA ASP A 72 1.97 -20.33 -6.75
C ASP A 72 3.46 -20.00 -6.96
N ARG A 73 4.26 -20.90 -7.57
CA ARG A 73 5.72 -20.78 -7.68
C ARG A 73 6.22 -20.58 -9.11
N ILE A 74 7.30 -19.81 -9.23
CA ILE A 74 8.07 -19.60 -10.45
C ILE A 74 9.52 -19.95 -10.16
N THR A 75 10.09 -20.85 -10.95
CA THR A 75 11.50 -21.25 -10.87
C THR A 75 12.10 -21.23 -12.28
N PRO A 76 13.44 -21.39 -12.43
CA PRO A 76 14.05 -21.51 -13.75
C PRO A 76 13.48 -22.66 -14.59
N ASP A 77 13.00 -23.73 -13.95
CA ASP A 77 12.46 -24.91 -14.62
C ASP A 77 10.95 -24.81 -14.91
N THR A 78 10.25 -23.90 -14.23
CA THR A 78 8.80 -23.67 -14.39
C THR A 78 8.50 -22.21 -14.72
N PRO A 79 8.92 -21.72 -15.90
CA PRO A 79 8.61 -20.37 -16.35
C PRO A 79 7.12 -20.20 -16.66
N ILE A 80 6.62 -18.97 -16.56
CA ILE A 80 5.29 -18.59 -17.03
C ILE A 80 5.40 -18.21 -18.51
N ALA A 81 4.72 -18.96 -19.38
CA ALA A 81 4.45 -18.54 -20.76
C ALA A 81 3.17 -17.69 -20.83
N VAL A 82 2.93 -16.99 -21.95
CA VAL A 82 1.78 -16.06 -22.11
C VAL A 82 0.41 -16.70 -21.83
N ASN A 83 0.26 -18.00 -22.03
CA ASN A 83 -0.99 -18.75 -21.78
C ASN A 83 -1.04 -19.47 -20.41
N LYS A 84 -0.07 -19.23 -19.53
CA LYS A 84 0.00 -19.82 -18.19
C LYS A 84 -0.27 -18.76 -17.14
N THR A 85 -0.81 -19.23 -16.02
CA THR A 85 -1.14 -18.40 -14.85
C THR A 85 -0.63 -19.08 -13.60
N VAL A 86 -0.03 -18.29 -12.73
CA VAL A 86 0.32 -18.65 -11.36
C VAL A 86 -0.77 -18.09 -10.44
N ILE A 87 -1.27 -18.91 -9.54
CA ILE A 87 -2.36 -18.56 -8.62
C ILE A 87 -1.86 -18.73 -7.20
N SER A 88 -2.07 -17.71 -6.35
CA SER A 88 -1.70 -17.79 -4.94
C SER A 88 -2.36 -18.98 -4.24
N SER A 89 -1.78 -19.48 -3.17
CA SER A 89 -2.25 -20.72 -2.50
C SER A 89 -3.72 -20.67 -2.03
N GLY A 90 -4.16 -19.55 -1.46
CA GLY A 90 -5.55 -19.25 -1.11
C GLY A 90 -6.41 -18.77 -2.27
N LYS A 91 -5.84 -18.70 -3.49
CA LYS A 91 -6.48 -18.29 -4.75
C LYS A 91 -6.99 -16.85 -4.76
N ASN A 92 -6.45 -15.99 -3.90
CA ASN A 92 -6.86 -14.58 -3.82
C ASN A 92 -6.32 -13.76 -5.01
N PHE A 93 -5.10 -14.07 -5.45
CA PHE A 93 -4.41 -13.34 -6.51
C PHE A 93 -3.94 -14.30 -7.61
N ALA A 94 -3.90 -13.77 -8.82
CA ALA A 94 -3.34 -14.44 -9.99
C ALA A 94 -2.28 -13.55 -10.64
N LEU A 95 -1.25 -14.19 -11.17
CA LEU A 95 -0.11 -13.60 -11.86
C LEU A 95 0.00 -14.25 -13.24
N ALA A 96 -0.03 -13.43 -14.29
CA ALA A 96 0.11 -13.91 -15.66
C ALA A 96 0.42 -12.77 -16.63
N PHE A 97 0.67 -13.13 -17.88
CA PHE A 97 0.63 -12.17 -18.98
C PHE A 97 -0.80 -11.73 -19.28
N PHE A 98 -0.97 -10.46 -19.62
CA PHE A 98 -2.22 -9.91 -20.13
C PHE A 98 -1.94 -8.94 -21.28
N ASN A 99 -2.92 -8.80 -22.17
CA ASN A 99 -2.86 -7.82 -23.24
C ASN A 99 -3.59 -6.55 -22.81
N SER A 100 -2.97 -5.39 -23.03
CA SER A 100 -3.58 -4.08 -22.88
C SER A 100 -3.11 -3.18 -24.01
N SER A 101 -4.05 -2.55 -24.73
CA SER A 101 -3.75 -1.66 -25.86
C SER A 101 -2.82 -2.30 -26.92
N GLY A 102 -2.94 -3.60 -27.15
CA GLY A 102 -2.13 -4.32 -28.14
C GLY A 102 -0.70 -4.67 -27.66
N ASN A 103 -0.36 -4.39 -26.41
CA ASN A 103 0.91 -4.76 -25.78
C ASN A 103 0.70 -5.83 -24.70
N LEU A 104 1.74 -6.61 -24.44
CA LEU A 104 1.82 -7.67 -23.45
C LEU A 104 2.55 -7.18 -22.20
N TYR A 105 1.94 -7.46 -21.06
CA TYR A 105 2.47 -7.12 -19.74
C TYR A 105 2.34 -8.31 -18.80
N VAL A 106 3.26 -8.44 -17.85
CA VAL A 106 3.08 -9.30 -16.67
C VAL A 106 2.37 -8.49 -15.60
N GLY A 107 1.26 -9.00 -15.07
CA GLY A 107 0.52 -8.33 -14.03
C GLY A 107 -0.07 -9.26 -12.98
N ILE A 108 -0.38 -8.68 -11.84
CA ILE A 108 -1.07 -9.33 -10.72
C ILE A 108 -2.48 -8.76 -10.64
N TRP A 109 -3.49 -9.59 -10.43
CA TRP A 109 -4.87 -9.18 -10.24
C TRP A 109 -5.59 -10.05 -9.20
N TYR A 110 -6.72 -9.56 -8.70
CA TYR A 110 -7.62 -10.36 -7.87
C TYR A 110 -8.23 -11.50 -8.69
N ASN A 111 -8.07 -12.74 -8.25
CA ASN A 111 -8.48 -13.93 -8.99
C ASN A 111 -9.96 -14.27 -8.80
N ASN A 112 -10.52 -13.99 -7.61
CA ASN A 112 -11.85 -14.47 -7.21
C ASN A 112 -12.97 -13.42 -7.36
N ILE A 113 -12.72 -12.29 -8.03
CA ILE A 113 -13.77 -11.28 -8.29
C ILE A 113 -14.26 -11.37 -9.75
N PRO A 114 -15.58 -11.33 -9.99
CA PRO A 114 -16.14 -11.35 -11.34
C PRO A 114 -15.89 -10.04 -12.11
N GLY A 115 -16.05 -10.10 -13.43
CA GLY A 115 -15.95 -8.94 -14.32
C GLY A 115 -14.57 -8.74 -14.91
N SER A 116 -14.24 -7.50 -15.25
CA SER A 116 -12.93 -7.13 -15.79
C SER A 116 -11.83 -7.36 -14.74
N ARG A 117 -10.68 -7.85 -15.19
CA ARG A 117 -9.51 -8.07 -14.31
C ARG A 117 -9.14 -6.75 -13.63
N THR A 118 -9.20 -6.74 -12.30
CA THR A 118 -8.66 -5.62 -11.52
C THR A 118 -7.17 -5.87 -11.30
N VAL A 119 -6.36 -5.33 -12.21
CA VAL A 119 -4.90 -5.37 -12.13
C VAL A 119 -4.43 -4.44 -11.01
N VAL A 120 -3.52 -4.92 -10.17
CA VAL A 120 -3.01 -4.21 -8.97
C VAL A 120 -1.50 -4.02 -9.01
N TRP A 121 -0.81 -4.69 -9.93
CA TRP A 121 0.63 -4.57 -10.14
C TRP A 121 0.99 -4.98 -11.57
N VAL A 122 2.00 -4.34 -12.16
CA VAL A 122 2.47 -4.56 -13.53
C VAL A 122 4.00 -4.45 -13.56
N ALA A 123 4.69 -5.49 -14.05
CA ALA A 123 6.16 -5.54 -14.07
C ALA A 123 6.76 -4.58 -15.11
N ASN A 124 6.50 -4.86 -16.38
CA ASN A 124 7.12 -4.20 -17.54
C ASN A 124 6.28 -3.03 -18.06
N ARG A 125 5.73 -2.21 -17.16
CA ARG A 125 4.87 -1.09 -17.55
C ARG A 125 5.60 -0.03 -18.38
N ASP A 126 6.91 0.12 -18.18
CA ASP A 126 7.77 1.06 -18.91
C ASP A 126 8.24 0.49 -20.26
N THR A 127 8.23 -0.83 -20.39
CA THR A 127 8.74 -1.58 -21.54
C THR A 127 7.65 -2.50 -22.10
N PRO A 128 6.65 -1.93 -22.80
CA PRO A 128 5.58 -2.71 -23.41
C PRO A 128 6.15 -3.69 -24.45
N LEU A 129 5.69 -4.95 -24.39
CA LEU A 129 6.14 -6.01 -25.28
C LEU A 129 5.04 -6.38 -26.27
N LYS A 130 5.39 -6.97 -27.41
CA LYS A 130 4.41 -7.43 -28.42
C LYS A 130 4.57 -8.90 -28.78
N ASP A 131 5.74 -9.45 -28.56
CA ASP A 131 6.07 -10.81 -28.92
C ASP A 131 5.45 -11.79 -27.90
N PRO A 132 4.56 -12.70 -28.31
CA PRO A 132 3.95 -13.68 -27.41
C PRO A 132 4.87 -14.85 -27.07
N THR A 133 6.07 -14.92 -27.64
CA THR A 133 7.06 -15.98 -27.35
C THR A 133 7.91 -15.68 -26.10
N ILE A 134 7.62 -14.56 -25.42
CA ILE A 134 8.23 -14.19 -24.15
C ILE A 134 7.82 -15.10 -23.00
N VAL A 135 8.70 -15.20 -22.00
CA VAL A 135 8.46 -15.95 -20.77
C VAL A 135 8.84 -15.12 -19.54
N PHE A 136 8.12 -15.32 -18.44
CA PHE A 136 8.44 -14.73 -17.14
C PHE A 136 8.98 -15.80 -16.22
N THR A 137 10.21 -15.64 -15.74
CA THR A 137 10.96 -16.70 -15.06
C THR A 137 11.93 -16.15 -14.03
N VAL A 138 12.34 -17.00 -13.09
CA VAL A 138 13.60 -16.79 -12.38
C VAL A 138 14.74 -17.24 -13.30
N THR A 139 15.73 -16.39 -13.49
CA THR A 139 16.91 -16.67 -14.31
C THR A 139 17.89 -17.54 -13.55
N GLN A 140 18.80 -18.22 -14.25
CA GLN A 140 19.87 -19.00 -13.62
C GLN A 140 20.82 -18.13 -12.77
N SER A 141 20.93 -16.83 -13.06
CA SER A 141 21.66 -15.86 -12.25
C SER A 141 20.88 -15.36 -11.02
N GLY A 142 19.61 -15.75 -10.88
CA GLY A 142 18.77 -15.44 -9.73
C GLY A 142 18.07 -14.09 -9.75
N SER A 143 17.85 -13.52 -10.93
CA SER A 143 16.91 -12.40 -11.13
C SER A 143 15.56 -12.91 -11.62
N LEU A 144 14.47 -12.31 -11.16
CA LEU A 144 13.15 -12.47 -11.78
C LEU A 144 13.11 -11.61 -13.05
N ALA A 145 12.80 -12.20 -14.21
CA ALA A 145 12.92 -11.52 -15.49
C ALA A 145 11.87 -11.94 -16.53
N ILE A 146 11.65 -11.07 -17.51
CA ILE A 146 10.97 -11.39 -18.77
C ILE A 146 12.04 -11.63 -19.83
N LEU A 147 12.05 -12.81 -20.45
CA LEU A 147 12.98 -13.18 -21.51
C LEU A 147 12.23 -13.37 -22.83
N ASP A 148 12.84 -12.97 -23.95
CA ASP A 148 12.34 -13.30 -25.29
C ASP A 148 12.72 -14.74 -25.70
N ALA A 149 12.29 -15.16 -26.91
CA ALA A 149 12.60 -16.48 -27.44
C ALA A 149 14.11 -16.77 -27.63
N LYS A 150 14.95 -15.72 -27.64
CA LYS A 150 16.42 -15.82 -27.73
C LYS A 150 17.09 -15.78 -26.36
N GLY A 151 16.32 -15.65 -25.28
CA GLY A 151 16.82 -15.48 -23.92
C GLY A 151 17.30 -14.06 -23.60
N ILE A 152 16.97 -13.07 -24.43
CA ILE A 152 17.33 -11.67 -24.20
C ILE A 152 16.42 -11.10 -23.11
N ASN A 153 17.03 -10.45 -22.12
CA ASN A 153 16.34 -9.81 -21.02
C ASN A 153 15.56 -8.57 -21.49
N CYS A 154 14.24 -8.59 -21.32
CA CYS A 154 13.33 -7.49 -21.64
C CYS A 154 12.94 -6.65 -20.41
N TRP A 155 13.00 -7.26 -19.21
CA TRP A 155 12.71 -6.64 -17.92
C TRP A 155 13.28 -7.53 -16.82
N SER A 156 13.85 -6.97 -15.75
CA SER A 156 14.38 -7.73 -14.62
C SER A 156 14.24 -7.01 -13.28
N SER A 157 14.16 -7.79 -12.20
CA SER A 157 14.24 -7.31 -10.81
C SER A 157 15.62 -6.74 -10.43
N ASN A 158 16.63 -6.94 -11.27
CA ASN A 158 18.02 -6.52 -11.04
C ASN A 158 18.62 -7.07 -9.73
N THR A 159 18.26 -8.32 -9.39
CA THR A 159 18.78 -9.05 -8.23
C THR A 159 19.67 -10.21 -8.67
N SER A 160 20.48 -10.71 -7.75
CA SER A 160 21.23 -11.97 -7.91
C SER A 160 20.76 -13.00 -6.89
N ASP A 161 21.13 -14.26 -7.10
CA ASP A 161 21.04 -15.35 -6.11
C ASP A 161 19.62 -15.76 -5.67
N GLY A 162 18.58 -15.22 -6.31
CA GLY A 162 17.22 -15.74 -6.20
C GLY A 162 17.11 -17.15 -6.79
N THR A 163 16.41 -18.03 -6.11
CA THR A 163 16.16 -19.40 -6.58
C THR A 163 14.71 -19.59 -7.02
N GLU A 164 13.80 -18.83 -6.44
CA GLU A 164 12.37 -19.07 -6.58
C GLU A 164 11.56 -17.82 -6.25
N ALA A 165 10.54 -17.56 -7.05
CA ALA A 165 9.53 -16.55 -6.76
C ALA A 165 8.18 -17.17 -6.39
N VAL A 166 7.49 -16.57 -5.43
CA VAL A 166 6.21 -17.07 -4.89
C VAL A 166 5.16 -15.96 -4.91
N GLN A 167 3.98 -16.25 -5.47
CA GLN A 167 2.83 -15.35 -5.43
C GLN A 167 2.05 -15.56 -4.12
N LEU A 168 2.13 -14.60 -3.19
CA LEU A 168 1.41 -14.69 -1.92
C LEU A 168 -0.07 -14.29 -2.03
N ASP A 169 -0.86 -14.75 -1.05
CA ASP A 169 -2.26 -14.37 -0.86
C ASP A 169 -2.48 -12.92 -0.44
N THR A 170 -1.42 -12.20 -0.08
CA THR A 170 -1.43 -10.75 0.13
C THR A 170 -1.38 -9.97 -1.18
N GLY A 171 -1.08 -10.64 -2.29
CA GLY A 171 -0.79 -10.03 -3.58
C GLY A 171 0.71 -9.76 -3.79
N ASN A 172 1.54 -9.93 -2.76
CA ASN A 172 2.97 -9.74 -2.87
C ASN A 172 3.63 -10.91 -3.63
N LEU A 173 4.25 -10.61 -4.76
CA LEU A 173 5.20 -11.50 -5.43
C LEU A 173 6.58 -11.30 -4.83
N ILE A 174 7.16 -12.35 -4.28
CA ILE A 174 8.44 -12.32 -3.56
C ILE A 174 9.44 -13.27 -4.20
N LEU A 175 10.70 -12.87 -4.24
CA LEU A 175 11.82 -13.67 -4.71
C LEU A 175 12.72 -14.04 -3.52
N PHE A 176 12.90 -15.33 -3.28
CA PHE A 176 13.78 -15.85 -2.25
C PHE A 176 14.97 -16.59 -2.86
N GLY A 177 16.07 -16.68 -2.11
CA GLY A 177 17.15 -17.63 -2.36
C GLY A 177 17.18 -18.71 -1.28
N ASN A 178 17.63 -19.92 -1.61
CA ASN A 178 17.83 -21.03 -0.66
C ASN A 178 16.63 -21.33 0.29
N GLY A 179 15.39 -21.14 -0.18
CA GLY A 179 14.18 -21.69 0.45
C GLY A 179 13.81 -21.19 1.86
N SER A 180 14.37 -20.06 2.31
CA SER A 180 14.06 -19.47 3.63
C SER A 180 13.47 -18.06 3.48
N GLU A 181 12.55 -17.65 4.37
CA GLU A 181 12.04 -16.26 4.38
C GLU A 181 13.12 -15.24 4.78
N SER A 182 14.18 -15.69 5.48
CA SER A 182 15.33 -14.86 5.85
C SER A 182 16.23 -14.45 4.67
N SER A 183 15.94 -14.94 3.47
CA SER A 183 16.69 -14.66 2.23
C SER A 183 15.77 -14.06 1.16
N LEU A 184 14.99 -13.05 1.55
CA LEU A 184 14.21 -12.20 0.63
C LEU A 184 15.15 -11.31 -0.19
N PHE A 185 15.19 -11.51 -1.50
CA PHE A 185 16.00 -10.70 -2.43
C PHE A 185 15.22 -9.57 -3.08
N TRP A 186 13.94 -9.80 -3.36
CA TRP A 186 13.07 -8.83 -4.02
C TRP A 186 11.61 -9.07 -3.68
N GLN A 187 10.80 -8.01 -3.71
CA GLN A 187 9.35 -8.10 -3.60
C GLN A 187 8.63 -7.02 -4.40
N SER A 188 7.51 -7.38 -5.01
CA SER A 188 6.65 -6.46 -5.78
C SER A 188 6.11 -5.30 -4.94
N PHE A 189 5.95 -5.50 -3.62
CA PHE A 189 5.50 -4.45 -2.70
C PHE A 189 6.48 -3.28 -2.56
N ASP A 190 7.74 -3.48 -2.94
CA ASP A 190 8.78 -2.47 -2.91
C ASP A 190 8.84 -1.63 -4.20
N ASP A 191 8.23 -2.14 -5.28
CA ASP A 191 8.11 -1.52 -6.60
C ASP A 191 6.62 -1.38 -7.00
N PRO A 192 5.85 -0.54 -6.31
CA PRO A 192 4.41 -0.42 -6.55
C PRO A 192 4.08 0.21 -7.91
N THR A 193 2.86 -0.03 -8.40
CA THR A 193 2.33 0.62 -9.60
C THR A 193 1.35 1.74 -9.26
N ASP A 194 0.07 1.65 -9.64
CA ASP A 194 -0.95 2.65 -9.34
C ASP A 194 -1.77 2.31 -8.08
N THR A 195 -1.55 1.12 -7.52
CA THR A 195 -2.37 0.54 -6.47
C THR A 195 -1.56 0.26 -5.21
N LEU A 196 -2.14 0.58 -4.06
CA LEU A 196 -1.65 0.17 -2.74
C LEU A 196 -2.63 -0.86 -2.15
N LEU A 197 -2.12 -2.04 -1.81
CA LEU A 197 -2.83 -3.16 -1.18
C LEU A 197 -2.65 -3.17 0.34
N PRO A 198 -3.50 -3.89 1.10
CA PRO A 198 -3.36 -4.01 2.54
C PRO A 198 -1.97 -4.56 2.92
N GLY A 199 -1.32 -3.93 3.89
CA GLY A 199 0.02 -4.31 4.36
C GLY A 199 1.20 -3.78 3.52
N MET A 200 0.97 -3.26 2.31
CA MET A 200 2.01 -2.54 1.55
C MET A 200 2.44 -1.26 2.26
N ARG A 201 3.66 -0.79 1.99
CA ARG A 201 4.21 0.45 2.56
C ARG A 201 4.78 1.36 1.47
N LEU A 202 4.20 2.56 1.33
CA LEU A 202 4.82 3.64 0.56
C LEU A 202 5.81 4.38 1.45
N VAL A 203 7.06 3.90 1.46
CA VAL A 203 8.14 4.41 2.30
C VAL A 203 8.82 5.61 1.66
N SER A 204 9.10 6.64 2.45
CA SER A 204 10.02 7.72 2.11
C SER A 204 11.03 7.85 3.23
N ASN A 205 12.31 7.77 2.89
CA ASN A 205 13.42 7.89 3.83
C ASN A 205 14.40 8.95 3.33
N SER A 206 14.54 10.04 4.08
CA SER A 206 15.38 11.16 3.67
C SER A 206 16.88 10.91 3.88
N LYS A 207 17.29 9.90 4.68
CA LYS A 207 18.70 9.49 4.83
C LYS A 207 19.17 8.67 3.64
N THR A 208 18.39 7.67 3.24
CA THR A 208 18.77 6.72 2.18
C THR A 208 18.36 7.20 0.79
N GLY A 209 17.47 8.18 0.70
CA GLY A 209 16.89 8.67 -0.55
C GLY A 209 15.82 7.73 -1.13
N VAL A 210 15.45 6.67 -0.41
CA VAL A 210 14.38 5.74 -0.84
C VAL A 210 13.05 6.48 -0.85
N VAL A 211 12.37 6.47 -1.99
CA VAL A 211 11.03 7.05 -2.15
C VAL A 211 10.16 6.11 -2.97
N ARG A 212 9.24 5.42 -2.31
CA ARG A 212 8.24 4.54 -2.93
C ARG A 212 6.93 5.30 -3.06
N LYS A 213 6.45 5.40 -4.30
CA LYS A 213 5.25 6.15 -4.67
C LYS A 213 4.38 5.30 -5.58
N LEU A 214 3.07 5.51 -5.50
CA LEU A 214 2.19 5.09 -6.57
C LEU A 214 2.44 5.98 -7.78
N VAL A 215 2.32 5.42 -8.97
CA VAL A 215 2.36 6.14 -10.24
C VAL A 215 1.17 5.66 -11.06
N SER A 216 0.29 6.60 -11.44
CA SER A 216 -0.94 6.28 -12.16
C SER A 216 -0.63 5.54 -13.45
N TRP A 217 -1.60 4.80 -13.98
CA TRP A 217 -1.57 4.44 -15.39
C TRP A 217 -1.68 5.70 -16.26
N ARG A 218 -1.26 5.60 -17.52
CA ARG A 218 -1.35 6.71 -18.47
C ARG A 218 -2.81 7.02 -18.80
N ASP A 219 -3.60 5.96 -18.99
CA ASP A 219 -5.04 6.00 -19.18
C ASP A 219 -5.65 4.65 -18.75
N ASP A 220 -6.98 4.50 -18.86
CA ASP A 220 -7.71 3.30 -18.43
C ASP A 220 -7.34 2.03 -19.24
N SER A 221 -6.63 2.18 -20.36
CA SER A 221 -6.28 1.09 -21.28
C SER A 221 -4.77 0.87 -21.44
N ASP A 222 -3.92 1.81 -21.04
CA ASP A 222 -2.46 1.69 -21.12
C ASP A 222 -1.81 1.79 -19.72
N PRO A 223 -1.22 0.68 -19.22
CA PRO A 223 -0.62 0.63 -17.89
C PRO A 223 0.75 1.32 -17.76
N SER A 224 1.30 1.87 -18.85
CA SER A 224 2.51 2.69 -18.79
C SER A 224 2.39 3.84 -17.78
N PRO A 225 3.50 4.36 -17.24
CA PRO A 225 3.46 5.47 -16.30
C PRO A 225 2.70 6.67 -16.85
N GLY A 226 1.71 7.13 -16.07
CA GLY A 226 1.02 8.40 -16.30
C GLY A 226 1.72 9.59 -15.64
N GLU A 227 1.04 10.73 -15.68
CA GLU A 227 1.59 11.99 -15.17
C GLU A 227 1.52 12.13 -13.64
N PHE A 228 0.70 11.31 -12.97
CA PHE A 228 0.42 11.48 -11.55
C PHE A 228 1.17 10.48 -10.69
N SER A 229 1.65 10.94 -9.55
CA SER A 229 2.23 10.07 -8.51
C SER A 229 1.73 10.41 -7.12
N PHE A 230 1.75 9.46 -6.19
CA PHE A 230 1.27 9.65 -4.82
C PHE A 230 2.18 8.99 -3.80
N GLY A 231 2.45 9.67 -2.68
CA GLY A 231 3.22 9.13 -1.57
C GLY A 231 3.56 10.19 -0.51
N VAL A 232 4.57 9.91 0.31
CA VAL A 232 5.06 10.85 1.34
C VAL A 232 6.00 11.86 0.72
N ASP A 233 5.87 13.14 1.08
CA ASP A 233 6.79 14.20 0.64
C ASP A 233 8.19 13.97 1.23
N PRO A 234 9.21 13.64 0.41
CA PRO A 234 10.55 13.34 0.91
C PRO A 234 11.26 14.56 1.52
N ARG A 235 10.79 15.77 1.25
CA ARG A 235 11.41 17.02 1.75
C ARG A 235 11.06 17.31 3.20
N THR A 236 9.82 17.01 3.58
CA THR A 236 9.31 17.32 4.92
C THR A 236 9.06 16.07 5.74
N LEU A 237 8.72 14.93 5.11
CA LEU A 237 8.19 13.73 5.75
C LEU A 237 6.93 13.99 6.58
N PHE A 238 6.34 15.19 6.53
CA PHE A 238 5.18 15.60 7.32
C PHE A 238 3.96 15.87 6.44
N GLN A 239 4.00 15.50 5.15
CA GLN A 239 2.86 15.59 4.25
C GLN A 239 2.80 14.39 3.30
N MET A 240 1.58 13.96 2.98
CA MET A 240 1.33 13.09 1.82
C MET A 240 0.90 13.99 0.67
N VAL A 241 1.35 13.65 -0.53
CA VAL A 241 1.19 14.51 -1.70
C VAL A 241 0.84 13.64 -2.89
N THR A 242 -0.12 14.12 -3.67
CA THR A 242 -0.25 13.71 -5.07
C THR A 242 0.47 14.76 -5.91
N TRP A 243 1.35 14.33 -6.80
CA TRP A 243 2.05 15.21 -7.74
C TRP A 243 1.52 15.01 -9.15
N LYS A 244 1.51 16.08 -9.94
CA LYS A 244 1.41 16.04 -11.39
C LYS A 244 2.79 16.42 -11.95
N GLY A 245 3.53 15.46 -12.48
CA GLY A 245 4.95 15.64 -12.74
C GLY A 245 5.71 15.96 -11.44
N SER A 246 6.40 17.10 -11.41
CA SER A 246 7.08 17.61 -10.21
C SER A 246 6.19 18.43 -9.27
N ASP A 247 5.04 18.89 -9.76
CA ASP A 247 4.25 19.91 -9.09
C ASP A 247 3.22 19.27 -8.16
N PRO A 248 3.04 19.78 -6.92
CA PRO A 248 1.99 19.28 -6.05
C PRO A 248 0.61 19.53 -6.66
N TYR A 249 -0.21 18.48 -6.72
CA TYR A 249 -1.59 18.50 -7.22
C TYR A 249 -2.61 18.47 -6.08
N TRP A 250 -2.31 17.71 -5.03
CA TRP A 250 -3.08 17.62 -3.80
C TRP A 250 -2.13 17.35 -2.63
N ARG A 251 -2.42 17.86 -1.43
CA ARG A 251 -1.63 17.53 -0.23
C ARG A 251 -2.48 17.37 1.02
N ARG A 252 -1.97 16.58 1.97
CA ARG A 252 -2.50 16.47 3.32
C ARG A 252 -1.38 16.33 4.34
N HIS A 253 -1.48 17.02 5.47
CA HIS A 253 -0.49 16.94 6.54
C HIS A 253 -0.56 15.60 7.27
N LEU A 254 0.60 15.01 7.61
CA LEU A 254 0.66 13.80 8.44
C LEU A 254 0.47 14.11 9.93
N TRP A 255 0.82 15.31 10.38
CA TRP A 255 0.82 15.68 11.80
C TRP A 255 -0.17 16.81 12.06
N ASN A 256 -1.10 16.60 12.99
CA ASN A 256 -2.08 17.61 13.41
C ASN A 256 -1.78 18.25 14.77
N GLY A 257 -0.56 18.08 15.30
CA GLY A 257 -0.16 18.62 16.61
C GLY A 257 -0.25 17.62 17.77
N SER A 258 -1.08 16.58 17.66
CA SER A 258 -1.28 15.56 18.72
C SER A 258 -1.18 14.12 18.22
N SER A 259 -1.40 13.89 16.94
CA SER A 259 -1.44 12.56 16.35
C SER A 259 -0.93 12.54 14.92
N LEU A 260 -0.47 11.35 14.57
CA LEU A 260 -0.23 10.89 13.23
C LEU A 260 -1.56 10.73 12.48
N CYS A 261 -1.62 11.09 11.20
CA CYS A 261 -2.86 10.98 10.42
C CYS A 261 -3.31 9.51 10.37
N ILE A 262 -4.44 9.24 11.01
CA ILE A 262 -5.16 7.98 10.92
C ILE A 262 -6.48 8.31 10.23
N SER A 263 -6.81 7.55 9.19
CA SER A 263 -8.12 7.62 8.57
C SER A 263 -8.73 6.23 8.51
N SER A 264 -9.84 6.07 9.20
CA SER A 264 -10.70 4.91 9.08
C SER A 264 -11.81 5.22 8.07
N ASP A 265 -12.27 4.19 7.37
CA ASP A 265 -13.53 4.28 6.65
C ASP A 265 -14.72 4.43 7.63
N THR A 266 -15.90 4.76 7.08
CA THR A 266 -17.12 4.98 7.87
C THR A 266 -17.52 3.80 8.74
N ASN A 267 -17.15 2.57 8.34
CA ASN A 267 -17.54 1.34 9.01
C ASN A 267 -16.41 0.73 9.86
N GLY A 268 -15.22 1.36 9.90
CA GLY A 268 -14.03 0.83 10.60
C GLY A 268 -13.50 -0.49 10.02
N SER A 269 -13.82 -0.79 8.76
CA SER A 269 -13.34 -1.97 8.04
C SER A 269 -11.97 -1.80 7.43
N MET A 270 -11.56 -0.55 7.17
CA MET A 270 -10.28 -0.19 6.58
C MET A 270 -9.64 0.95 7.36
N ASP A 271 -8.45 0.68 7.90
CA ASP A 271 -7.70 1.63 8.71
C ASP A 271 -6.40 2.00 8.01
N SER A 272 -6.29 3.26 7.61
CA SER A 272 -5.06 3.79 7.04
C SER A 272 -4.24 4.48 8.11
N VAL A 273 -2.98 4.09 8.14
CA VAL A 273 -2.02 4.53 9.13
C VAL A 273 -0.80 5.05 8.41
N LEU A 274 -0.37 6.24 8.82
CA LEU A 274 0.63 6.99 8.11
C LEU A 274 1.80 7.29 9.02
N ARG A 275 2.74 6.36 9.23
CA ARG A 275 3.73 6.43 10.32
C ARG A 275 4.92 7.29 9.99
N LEU A 276 5.32 8.11 10.97
CA LEU A 276 6.60 8.80 11.00
C LEU A 276 7.48 8.08 12.01
N VAL A 277 8.71 7.77 11.61
CA VAL A 277 9.74 7.15 12.43
C VAL A 277 10.88 8.17 12.54
N PRO A 278 10.81 9.11 13.52
CA PRO A 278 11.71 10.26 13.56
C PRO A 278 13.19 9.88 13.58
N ASN A 279 13.55 8.86 14.36
CA ASN A 279 14.95 8.45 14.55
C ASN A 279 15.59 7.97 13.25
N ASP A 280 14.79 7.37 12.37
CA ASP A 280 15.24 6.84 11.08
C ASP A 280 15.08 7.84 9.94
N MET A 281 14.50 9.01 10.21
CA MET A 281 14.04 9.99 9.21
C MET A 281 13.27 9.31 8.08
N GLU A 282 12.37 8.41 8.49
CA GLU A 282 11.53 7.63 7.62
C GLU A 282 10.07 7.95 7.91
N ALA A 283 9.25 7.95 6.87
CA ALA A 283 7.82 7.96 6.99
C ALA A 283 7.20 7.04 5.95
N TYR A 284 6.08 6.40 6.27
CA TYR A 284 5.40 5.51 5.34
C TYR A 284 3.88 5.52 5.45
N ILE A 285 3.24 5.30 4.31
CA ILE A 285 1.79 5.11 4.20
C ILE A 285 1.51 3.61 4.16
N THR A 286 0.60 3.12 5.00
CA THR A 286 0.09 1.75 4.92
C THR A 286 -1.38 1.73 5.34
N PHE A 287 -2.08 0.66 5.03
CA PHE A 287 -3.42 0.43 5.56
C PHE A 287 -3.67 -1.05 5.81
N SER A 288 -4.55 -1.33 6.76
CA SER A 288 -5.12 -2.65 7.01
C SER A 288 -6.57 -2.66 6.59
N SER A 289 -7.06 -3.84 6.20
CA SER A 289 -8.44 -4.03 5.79
C SER A 289 -8.95 -5.39 6.25
N ASN A 290 -10.16 -5.42 6.79
CA ASN A 290 -10.90 -6.64 7.11
C ASN A 290 -11.71 -7.17 5.92
N THR A 291 -11.84 -6.37 4.88
CA THR A 291 -12.54 -6.69 3.62
C THR A 291 -11.58 -6.57 2.43
N LEU A 292 -12.02 -6.95 1.23
CA LEU A 292 -11.23 -6.76 0.03
C LEU A 292 -11.21 -5.26 -0.34
N GLY A 293 -10.07 -4.60 -0.10
CA GLY A 293 -9.93 -3.16 -0.23
C GLY A 293 -8.58 -2.76 -0.82
N ARG A 294 -8.53 -1.59 -1.45
CA ARG A 294 -7.33 -1.03 -2.09
C ARG A 294 -7.38 0.47 -2.19
N TYR A 295 -6.21 1.07 -2.32
CA TYR A 295 -6.05 2.43 -2.82
C TYR A 295 -5.69 2.40 -4.29
N LEU A 296 -6.27 3.29 -5.09
CA LEU A 296 -5.97 3.46 -6.51
C LEU A 296 -5.67 4.92 -6.81
N LEU A 297 -4.53 5.20 -7.42
CA LEU A 297 -4.25 6.48 -8.08
C LEU A 297 -4.60 6.37 -9.56
N ASP A 298 -5.72 6.96 -9.97
CA ASP A 298 -6.12 6.90 -11.38
C ASP A 298 -5.37 7.89 -12.28
N SER A 299 -5.54 7.73 -13.59
CA SER A 299 -4.94 8.57 -14.64
C SER A 299 -5.33 10.06 -14.56
N THR A 300 -6.38 10.40 -13.80
CA THR A 300 -6.82 11.78 -13.57
C THR A 300 -6.19 12.43 -12.33
N GLY A 301 -5.32 11.69 -11.64
CA GLY A 301 -4.67 12.14 -10.41
C GLY A 301 -5.54 12.02 -9.17
N LYS A 302 -6.65 11.27 -9.25
CA LYS A 302 -7.52 11.05 -8.10
C LYS A 302 -7.10 9.79 -7.36
N LEU A 303 -6.70 9.96 -6.09
CA LEU A 303 -6.50 8.89 -5.14
C LEU A 303 -7.85 8.43 -4.58
N LYS A 304 -8.21 7.19 -4.82
CA LYS A 304 -9.46 6.57 -4.39
C LYS A 304 -9.18 5.50 -3.35
N MET A 305 -9.88 5.54 -2.23
CA MET A 305 -9.99 4.40 -1.31
C MET A 305 -11.20 3.58 -1.74
N MET A 306 -11.00 2.31 -2.08
CA MET A 306 -12.04 1.46 -2.64
C MET A 306 -12.17 0.16 -1.84
N TYR A 307 -13.40 -0.32 -1.74
CA TYR A 307 -13.71 -1.64 -1.20
C TYR A 307 -14.56 -2.40 -2.21
N TRP A 308 -14.46 -3.73 -2.19
CA TRP A 308 -15.29 -4.58 -3.02
C TRP A 308 -16.64 -4.81 -2.35
N GLU A 309 -17.71 -4.49 -3.07
CA GLU A 309 -19.07 -4.64 -2.59
C GLU A 309 -19.71 -5.90 -3.20
N ASP A 310 -19.83 -6.94 -2.37
CA ASP A 310 -20.27 -8.25 -2.82
C ASP A 310 -21.73 -8.31 -3.28
N SER A 311 -22.59 -7.40 -2.83
CA SER A 311 -24.00 -7.31 -3.21
C SER A 311 -24.17 -6.90 -4.68
N ILE A 312 -23.31 -6.01 -5.18
CA ILE A 312 -23.35 -5.47 -6.55
C ILE A 312 -22.21 -5.99 -7.43
N LYS A 313 -21.30 -6.80 -6.86
CA LYS A 313 -20.12 -7.37 -7.55
C LYS A 313 -19.29 -6.32 -8.27
N ASN A 314 -19.00 -5.22 -7.57
CA ASN A 314 -18.22 -4.12 -8.10
C ASN A 314 -17.39 -3.42 -7.02
N TRP A 315 -16.41 -2.62 -7.46
CA TRP A 315 -15.67 -1.73 -6.59
C TRP A 315 -16.48 -0.48 -6.25
N THR A 316 -16.66 -0.23 -4.96
CA THR A 316 -17.29 0.99 -4.46
C THR A 316 -16.21 1.93 -3.93
N VAL A 317 -16.33 3.22 -4.24
CA VAL A 317 -15.43 4.27 -3.75
C VAL A 317 -15.90 4.70 -2.37
N ASN A 318 -15.04 4.52 -1.36
CA ASN A 318 -15.29 5.03 -0.02
C ASN A 318 -15.07 6.53 0.05
N TRP A 319 -13.92 7.00 -0.44
CA TRP A 319 -13.63 8.41 -0.64
C TRP A 319 -12.62 8.59 -1.78
N VAL A 320 -12.55 9.82 -2.28
CA VAL A 320 -11.64 10.23 -3.36
C VAL A 320 -10.95 11.55 -3.02
N ARG A 321 -9.69 11.73 -3.40
CA ARG A 321 -8.96 13.00 -3.27
C ARG A 321 -8.14 13.30 -4.52
N PRO A 322 -8.11 14.55 -5.02
CA PRO A 322 -8.98 15.67 -4.64
C PRO A 322 -10.45 15.38 -5.03
N GLU A 323 -11.39 15.75 -4.17
CA GLU A 323 -12.85 15.59 -4.40
C GLU A 323 -13.46 16.89 -4.91
N ARG A 324 -13.04 18.00 -4.30
CA ARG A 324 -13.58 19.34 -4.56
C ARG A 324 -12.51 20.28 -5.08
N PRO A 325 -12.88 21.38 -5.76
CA PRO A 325 -11.91 22.33 -6.28
C PRO A 325 -10.96 22.92 -5.22
N CYS A 326 -11.41 23.10 -3.98
CA CYS A 326 -10.57 23.58 -2.88
C CYS A 326 -9.53 22.56 -2.38
N ASP A 327 -9.68 21.28 -2.71
CA ASP A 327 -8.66 20.28 -2.39
C ASP A 327 -7.42 20.45 -3.28
N LEU A 328 -7.57 21.04 -4.48
CA LEU A 328 -6.46 21.25 -5.39
C LEU A 328 -5.41 22.16 -4.75
N TYR A 329 -4.16 21.74 -4.86
CA TYR A 329 -3.04 22.51 -4.37
C TYR A 329 -3.01 23.89 -5.04
N ASP A 330 -2.76 24.92 -4.24
CA ASP A 330 -2.66 26.32 -4.69
C ASP A 330 -3.91 26.83 -5.44
N ARG A 331 -5.09 26.28 -5.13
CA ARG A 331 -6.37 26.80 -5.67
C ARG A 331 -6.57 28.28 -5.37
N CYS A 332 -6.14 28.71 -4.19
CA CYS A 332 -6.14 30.09 -3.75
C CYS A 332 -4.71 30.47 -3.39
N GLY A 333 -4.26 31.65 -3.85
CA GLY A 333 -2.89 32.09 -3.64
C GLY A 333 -2.53 32.38 -2.18
N PRO A 334 -1.30 32.85 -1.92
CA PRO A 334 -0.80 33.05 -0.56
C PRO A 334 -1.72 33.90 0.34
N ASN A 335 -1.78 33.55 1.63
CA ASN A 335 -2.58 34.26 2.65
C ASN A 335 -4.09 34.38 2.35
N SER A 336 -4.62 33.43 1.58
CA SER A 336 -6.05 33.30 1.32
C SER A 336 -6.55 31.89 1.63
N ILE A 337 -7.87 31.75 1.79
CA ILE A 337 -8.54 30.49 2.08
C ILE A 337 -9.61 30.22 1.02
N CYS A 338 -9.69 28.96 0.60
CA CYS A 338 -10.70 28.49 -0.33
C CYS A 338 -11.98 28.14 0.41
N ASP A 339 -13.11 28.67 -0.05
CA ASP A 339 -14.44 28.34 0.45
C ASP A 339 -15.24 27.64 -0.66
N ASP A 340 -15.63 26.40 -0.39
CA ASP A 340 -16.45 25.54 -1.25
C ASP A 340 -17.91 25.42 -0.76
N SER A 341 -18.31 26.24 0.23
CA SER A 341 -19.68 26.25 0.79
C SER A 341 -20.72 26.85 -0.17
N PHE A 342 -20.29 27.60 -1.19
CA PHE A 342 -21.15 28.30 -2.13
C PHE A 342 -21.01 27.79 -3.57
N LEU A 343 -22.05 27.97 -4.39
CA LEU A 343 -22.10 27.51 -5.79
C LEU A 343 -21.00 28.11 -6.68
N ALA A 344 -20.50 29.30 -6.35
CA ALA A 344 -19.27 29.83 -6.89
C ALA A 344 -18.17 29.57 -5.86
N GLN A 345 -17.22 28.67 -6.15
CA GLN A 345 -16.05 28.50 -5.28
C GLN A 345 -15.30 29.83 -5.25
N THR A 346 -15.08 30.38 -4.06
CA THR A 346 -14.44 31.69 -3.90
C THR A 346 -13.24 31.59 -3.00
N CYS A 347 -12.15 32.26 -3.39
CA CYS A 347 -11.04 32.54 -2.49
C CYS A 347 -11.33 33.80 -1.68
N SER A 348 -11.04 33.77 -0.40
CA SER A 348 -11.16 34.93 0.50
C SER A 348 -9.83 35.19 1.21
N CYS A 349 -9.48 36.46 1.39
CA CYS A 349 -8.28 36.80 2.16
C CYS A 349 -8.46 36.46 3.63
N LEU A 350 -7.39 36.01 4.27
CA LEU A 350 -7.37 35.83 5.72
C LEU A 350 -7.65 37.16 6.44
N GLN A 351 -8.12 37.09 7.68
CA GLN A 351 -8.39 38.29 8.48
C GLN A 351 -7.12 39.16 8.60
N GLY A 352 -7.25 40.44 8.26
CA GLY A 352 -6.12 41.40 8.24
C GLY A 352 -5.35 41.46 6.92
N PHE A 353 -5.78 40.71 5.90
CA PHE A 353 -5.24 40.74 4.54
C PHE A 353 -6.24 41.31 3.53
N GLU A 354 -5.73 41.78 2.40
CA GLU A 354 -6.49 42.27 1.25
C GLU A 354 -5.89 41.77 -0.06
N PRO A 355 -6.68 41.69 -1.15
CA PRO A 355 -6.18 41.21 -2.44
C PRO A 355 -4.94 41.96 -2.89
N GLN A 356 -3.93 41.25 -3.38
CA GLN A 356 -2.75 41.90 -3.95
C GLN A 356 -3.10 42.72 -5.20
N SER A 357 -4.07 42.26 -5.99
CA SER A 357 -4.60 42.93 -7.16
C SER A 357 -6.12 42.85 -7.14
N GLN A 358 -6.77 43.98 -6.86
CA GLN A 358 -8.24 44.06 -6.83
C GLN A 358 -8.84 43.69 -8.21
N LYS A 359 -8.17 44.11 -9.29
CA LYS A 359 -8.57 43.81 -10.67
C LYS A 359 -8.58 42.31 -10.96
N ASP A 360 -7.54 41.58 -10.54
CA ASP A 360 -7.46 40.13 -10.75
C ASP A 360 -8.50 39.41 -9.89
N TRP A 361 -8.70 39.88 -8.65
CA TRP A 361 -9.67 39.31 -7.72
C TRP A 361 -11.11 39.39 -8.25
N GLU A 362 -11.49 40.53 -8.85
CA GLU A 362 -12.82 40.78 -9.42
C GLU A 362 -13.15 39.91 -10.64
N VAL A 363 -12.14 39.46 -11.39
CA VAL A 363 -12.31 38.56 -12.54
C VAL A 363 -12.08 37.08 -12.18
N GLY A 364 -11.93 36.76 -10.89
CA GLY A 364 -11.76 35.38 -10.41
C GLY A 364 -10.34 34.82 -10.54
N ASN A 365 -9.33 35.66 -10.75
CA ASN A 365 -7.93 35.26 -10.73
C ASN A 365 -7.32 35.51 -9.34
N TRP A 366 -7.22 34.47 -8.53
CA TRP A 366 -6.76 34.54 -7.14
C TRP A 366 -5.31 34.08 -6.92
N SER A 367 -4.55 33.82 -8.00
CA SER A 367 -3.19 33.28 -7.93
C SER A 367 -2.21 34.22 -7.21
N GLY A 368 -2.42 35.53 -7.34
CA GLY A 368 -1.63 36.54 -6.63
C GLY A 368 -1.85 36.56 -5.12
N GLY A 369 -2.90 35.92 -4.61
CA GLY A 369 -3.21 35.87 -3.18
C GLY A 369 -3.46 37.25 -2.56
N CYS A 370 -3.13 37.35 -1.28
CA CYS A 370 -3.41 38.53 -0.45
C CYS A 370 -2.16 39.05 0.26
N THR A 371 -2.13 40.37 0.47
CA THR A 371 -1.11 41.08 1.24
C THR A 371 -1.68 41.62 2.54
N ARG A 372 -0.82 41.92 3.52
CA ARG A 372 -1.26 42.45 4.82
C ARG A 372 -1.76 43.88 4.65
N LYS A 373 -2.92 44.19 5.24
CA LYS A 373 -3.46 45.57 5.32
C LYS A 373 -2.56 46.53 6.11
N LYS A 374 -1.78 45.98 7.06
CA LYS A 374 -0.84 46.74 7.90
C LYS A 374 0.49 46.01 7.99
N PRO A 375 1.63 46.72 7.86
CA PRO A 375 2.93 46.10 8.05
C PRO A 375 3.08 45.61 9.50
N LEU A 376 3.78 44.49 9.68
CA LEU A 376 4.18 44.05 11.01
C LEU A 376 5.25 45.00 11.55
N ARG A 377 5.08 45.46 12.78
CA ARG A 377 6.17 46.10 13.54
C ARG A 377 6.84 44.99 14.34
N CYS A 378 8.06 44.63 13.95
CA CYS A 378 8.95 43.92 14.85
C CYS A 378 9.51 44.97 15.80
N ASP A 379 9.07 44.97 17.05
CA ASP A 379 9.78 45.73 18.08
C ASP A 379 11.16 45.09 18.20
N ASN A 380 12.16 45.74 17.62
CA ASN A 380 13.55 45.37 17.79
C ASN A 380 13.84 45.38 19.29
N MET A 381 14.01 44.21 19.91
CA MET A 381 14.83 44.06 21.12
C MET A 381 16.31 44.30 20.78
N VAL A 382 16.61 45.38 20.05
CA VAL A 382 17.96 45.91 19.84
C VAL A 382 18.11 47.05 20.84
N ALA A 383 18.21 46.67 22.11
CA ALA A 383 18.70 47.50 23.20
C ALA A 383 18.89 46.57 24.40
N ASN A 384 19.97 45.78 24.40
CA ASN A 384 20.59 45.25 25.63
C ASN A 384 22.00 44.69 25.40
N ASP A 385 22.48 44.53 24.16
CA ASP A 385 23.88 44.12 23.91
C ASP A 385 24.91 45.25 24.05
N GLU A 386 24.48 46.52 24.10
CA GLU A 386 25.39 47.65 24.40
C GLU A 386 25.52 47.93 25.91
N ILE A 387 24.59 47.45 26.75
CA ILE A 387 24.71 47.57 28.22
C ILE A 387 25.57 46.41 28.79
N ALA A 388 25.62 45.25 28.12
CA ALA A 388 26.49 44.15 28.53
C ALA A 388 27.98 44.43 28.25
N ARG A 389 28.33 45.20 27.21
CA ARG A 389 29.73 45.56 26.90
C ARG A 389 30.30 46.70 27.74
N SER A 390 29.48 47.58 28.32
CA SER A 390 29.99 48.62 29.23
C SER A 390 30.23 48.10 30.65
N ALA A 391 29.57 47.00 31.05
CA ALA A 391 29.70 46.41 32.38
C ALA A 391 30.90 45.45 32.53
N GLU A 392 31.54 45.05 31.42
CA GLU A 392 32.75 44.21 31.44
C GLU A 392 34.05 45.02 31.44
N THR A 393 34.04 46.27 30.95
CA THR A 393 35.22 47.17 31.00
C THR A 393 35.47 47.82 32.37
N ASP A 394 34.49 47.85 33.27
CA ASP A 394 34.66 48.40 34.63
C ASP A 394 35.04 47.36 35.69
N LYS A 395 35.22 46.08 35.30
CA LYS A 395 35.66 44.99 36.20
C LYS A 395 37.14 44.58 36.06
N GLU A 396 37.89 45.19 35.13
CA GLU A 396 39.34 45.01 34.99
C GLU A 396 40.16 46.20 35.52
N ARG A 397 39.53 47.10 36.29
CA ARG A 397 40.21 48.25 36.89
C ARG A 397 39.84 48.44 38.37
N GLU A 398 40.04 47.41 39.17
CA GLU A 398 40.30 47.47 40.62
C GLU A 398 41.39 46.47 41.02
#